data_AF-A0A0Q4E973-F1
#
_entry.id   AF-A0A0Q4E973-F1
#
_cell.length_a   1.000
_cell.length_b   1.000
_cell.length_c   1.000
_cell.angle_alpha   90.00
_cell.angle_beta   90.00
_cell.angle_gamma   90.00
#
_symmetry.space_group_name_H-M   'P 1'
#
loop_
_entity.id
_entity.type
_entity.pdbx_description
1 polymer ?
#
loop_
_entity_poly.entity_id
_entity_poly.type
_entity_poly.pdbx_seq_one_letter_code
_entity_poly.pdbx_strand_id
1 'polypeptide(L)'
;MAIITETALKSDWFYLAKEQLLDPAATSFFTLRDGRITSNGRVDAVGTYLIAGSKAVLTFTRKDAPDFIMTLTATSEVFNKATAILQADARYRIAGVNGLAAYQGTLVRRVTEFRTITKP
;
A
#
# COMPACT_ATOMS: atom_id res chain seq x y z
N MET A 1 1.62 12.85 -16.83
CA MET A 1 1.72 11.70 -15.89
C MET A 1 1.48 12.22 -14.49
N ALA A 2 0.58 11.62 -13.72
CA ALA A 2 0.35 12.06 -12.34
C ALA A 2 1.61 11.90 -11.49
N ILE A 3 1.79 12.83 -10.56
CA ILE A 3 2.88 12.82 -9.59
C ILE A 3 2.30 12.39 -8.25
N ILE A 4 2.96 11.43 -7.60
CA ILE A 4 2.68 11.09 -6.22
C ILE A 4 3.19 12.22 -5.34
N THR A 5 2.34 12.73 -4.45
CA THR A 5 2.71 13.75 -3.47
C THR A 5 2.47 13.23 -2.07
N GLU A 6 3.26 13.70 -1.10
CA GLU A 6 3.10 13.36 0.31
C GLU A 6 1.68 13.64 0.79
N THR A 7 1.14 14.81 0.46
CA THR A 7 -0.21 15.23 0.82
C THR A 7 -1.30 14.29 0.32
N ALA A 8 -1.13 13.72 -0.87
CA ALA A 8 -2.09 12.78 -1.44
C ALA A 8 -1.88 11.36 -0.90
N LEU A 9 -0.64 10.96 -0.60
CA LEU A 9 -0.32 9.64 -0.07
C LEU A 9 -0.65 9.51 1.44
N LYS A 10 -0.63 10.61 2.19
CA LYS A 10 -0.89 10.65 3.64
C LYS A 10 -2.31 10.18 3.98
N SER A 11 -2.46 8.92 4.36
CA SER A 11 -3.75 8.27 4.64
C SER A 11 -3.57 6.90 5.28
N ASP A 12 -4.69 6.25 5.58
CA ASP A 12 -4.76 4.84 5.93
C ASP A 12 -5.00 4.01 4.66
N TRP A 13 -4.35 2.86 4.54
CA TRP A 13 -4.32 2.05 3.32
C TRP A 13 -4.36 0.55 3.61
N PHE A 14 -5.03 -0.18 2.73
CA PHE A 14 -4.97 -1.64 2.63
C PHE A 14 -4.16 -2.04 1.40
N TYR A 15 -3.35 -3.10 1.52
CA TYR A 15 -2.74 -3.74 0.37
C TYR A 15 -3.52 -5.01 0.04
N LEU A 16 -3.94 -5.15 -1.21
CA LEU A 16 -4.63 -6.31 -1.75
C LEU A 16 -3.76 -6.91 -2.84
N ALA A 17 -3.39 -8.19 -2.71
CA ALA A 17 -2.82 -8.91 -3.84
C ALA A 17 -3.88 -9.03 -4.96
N LYS A 18 -3.45 -9.20 -6.22
CA LYS A 18 -4.32 -9.20 -7.42
C LYS A 18 -5.56 -10.11 -7.32
N GLU A 19 -5.46 -11.22 -6.61
CA GLU A 19 -6.54 -12.20 -6.44
C GLU A 19 -7.32 -12.03 -5.13
N GLN A 20 -6.87 -11.12 -4.26
CA GLN A 20 -7.46 -10.89 -2.95
C GLN A 20 -8.59 -9.87 -3.05
N LEU A 21 -9.78 -10.25 -2.57
CA LEU A 21 -10.87 -9.31 -2.37
C LEU A 21 -10.64 -8.50 -1.09
N LEU A 22 -11.06 -7.23 -1.11
CA LEU A 22 -11.09 -6.43 0.12
C LEU A 22 -12.09 -7.06 1.08
N ASP A 23 -11.60 -7.55 2.22
CA ASP A 23 -12.46 -7.97 3.32
C ASP A 23 -13.01 -6.70 4.01
N PRO A 24 -14.33 -6.45 4.00
CA PRO A 24 -14.91 -5.29 4.67
C PRO A 24 -14.71 -5.30 6.18
N ALA A 25 -14.45 -6.47 6.78
CA ALA A 25 -14.13 -6.63 8.19
C ALA A 25 -12.62 -6.50 8.47
N ALA A 26 -11.79 -6.24 7.45
CA ALA A 26 -10.35 -6.10 7.62
C ALA A 26 -10.01 -4.99 8.61
N THR A 27 -9.48 -5.39 9.75
CA THR A 27 -9.03 -4.45 10.79
C THR A 27 -7.57 -4.07 10.62
N SER A 28 -6.78 -4.79 9.82
CA SER A 28 -5.36 -4.55 9.62
C SER A 28 -5.10 -3.59 8.45
N PHE A 29 -4.54 -2.43 8.73
CA PHE A 29 -4.18 -1.42 7.74
C PHE A 29 -2.84 -0.73 8.08
N PHE A 30 -2.27 -0.05 7.09
CA PHE A 30 -1.07 0.76 7.26
C PHE A 30 -1.42 2.25 7.14
N THR A 31 -0.82 3.07 7.98
CA THR A 31 -0.86 4.52 7.84
C THR A 31 0.44 4.97 7.20
N LEU A 32 0.32 5.71 6.09
CA LEU A 32 1.44 6.39 5.44
C LEU A 32 1.42 7.85 5.87
N ARG A 33 2.50 8.32 6.47
CA ARG A 33 2.60 9.70 6.95
C ARG A 33 4.05 10.09 7.19
N ASP A 34 4.43 11.26 6.69
CA ASP A 34 5.70 11.93 6.99
C ASP A 34 6.90 11.00 6.68
N GLY A 35 6.82 10.25 5.56
CA GLY A 35 7.83 9.30 5.11
C GLY A 35 7.86 7.96 5.87
N ARG A 36 6.93 7.73 6.80
CA ARG A 36 6.88 6.56 7.68
C ARG A 36 5.65 5.69 7.41
N ILE A 37 5.82 4.41 7.66
CA ILE A 37 4.76 3.40 7.60
C ILE A 37 4.53 2.91 9.02
N THR A 38 3.33 3.08 9.55
CA THR A 38 2.90 2.46 10.81
C THR A 38 1.78 1.47 10.52
N SER A 39 1.68 0.41 11.31
CA SER A 39 0.50 -0.48 11.24
C SER A 39 -0.47 -0.10 12.35
N ASN A 40 -1.76 -0.28 12.13
CA ASN A 40 -2.76 0.08 13.14
C ASN A 40 -2.64 -0.72 14.46
N GLY A 41 -1.98 -1.88 14.43
CA GLY A 41 -1.66 -2.67 15.62
C GLY A 41 -0.29 -2.40 16.24
N ARG A 42 0.53 -1.52 15.63
CA ARG A 42 1.85 -1.12 16.15
C ARG A 42 2.10 0.37 15.92
N VAL A 43 2.16 1.11 17.01
CA VAL A 43 2.42 2.56 17.01
C VAL A 43 3.85 2.91 16.57
N ASP A 44 4.78 1.97 16.70
CA ASP A 44 6.15 2.11 16.16
C ASP A 44 6.15 2.04 14.63
N ALA A 45 7.05 2.81 14.00
CA ALA A 45 7.23 2.74 12.56
C ALA A 45 7.76 1.35 12.17
N VAL A 46 7.01 0.67 11.31
CA VAL A 46 7.35 -0.66 10.77
C VAL A 46 8.09 -0.56 9.44
N GLY A 47 8.23 0.65 8.92
CA GLY A 47 9.02 0.94 7.73
C GLY A 47 8.94 2.39 7.27
N THR A 48 9.40 2.64 6.05
CA THR A 48 9.56 3.96 5.45
C THR A 48 9.13 3.95 3.98
N TYR A 49 8.89 5.13 3.41
CA TYR A 49 8.69 5.26 1.98
C TYR A 49 9.39 6.48 1.37
N LEU A 50 9.66 6.37 0.07
CA LEU A 50 10.26 7.41 -0.76
C LEU A 50 9.38 7.69 -1.96
N ILE A 51 9.14 8.97 -2.24
CA ILE A 51 8.35 9.44 -3.39
C ILE A 51 9.32 9.89 -4.49
N ALA A 52 9.12 9.39 -5.71
CA ALA A 52 9.92 9.69 -6.88
C ALA A 52 9.03 9.89 -8.11
N GLY A 53 8.53 11.13 -8.30
CA GLY A 53 7.67 11.48 -9.42
C GLY A 53 6.35 10.71 -9.39
N SER A 54 6.10 9.86 -10.40
CA SER A 54 4.88 9.03 -10.48
C SER A 54 4.93 7.74 -9.67
N LYS A 55 6.02 7.51 -8.95
CA LYS A 55 6.23 6.28 -8.17
C LYS A 55 6.49 6.59 -6.70
N ALA A 56 6.14 5.66 -5.84
CA ALA A 56 6.58 5.65 -4.45
C ALA A 56 7.03 4.25 -4.06
N VAL A 57 8.13 4.13 -3.33
CA VAL A 57 8.67 2.85 -2.87
C VAL A 57 8.52 2.79 -1.36
N LEU A 58 7.72 1.83 -0.90
CA LEU A 58 7.48 1.52 0.50
C LEU A 58 8.36 0.32 0.88
N THR A 59 9.07 0.42 1.99
CA THR A 59 9.91 -0.65 2.54
C THR A 59 9.52 -0.86 3.99
N PHE A 60 9.01 -2.03 4.35
CA PHE A 60 8.56 -2.34 5.70
C PHE A 60 8.61 -3.83 5.99
N THR A 61 8.51 -4.19 7.27
CA THR A 61 8.49 -5.59 7.73
C THR A 61 7.06 -6.00 8.05
N ARG A 62 6.65 -7.18 7.59
CA ARG A 62 5.42 -7.87 8.01
C ARG A 62 5.75 -9.12 8.82
N LYS A 63 4.80 -9.57 9.65
CA LYS A 63 4.97 -10.78 10.49
C LYS A 63 5.32 -12.03 9.68
N ASP A 64 4.78 -12.14 8.48
CA ASP A 64 4.95 -13.22 7.52
C ASP A 64 6.11 -12.98 6.52
N ALA A 65 6.62 -11.75 6.43
CA ALA A 65 7.61 -11.35 5.43
C ALA A 65 8.48 -10.18 5.94
N PRO A 66 9.72 -10.45 6.40
CA PRO A 66 10.54 -9.41 7.02
C PRO A 66 11.07 -8.35 6.04
N ASP A 67 11.23 -8.72 4.76
CA ASP A 67 11.76 -7.86 3.70
C ASP A 67 10.67 -7.53 2.67
N PHE A 68 9.66 -6.74 3.06
CA PHE A 68 8.55 -6.39 2.16
C PHE A 68 8.79 -5.04 1.48
N ILE A 69 8.94 -5.06 0.16
CA ILE A 69 9.14 -3.88 -0.69
C ILE A 69 7.94 -3.73 -1.61
N MET A 70 7.24 -2.59 -1.55
CA MET A 70 6.10 -2.30 -2.42
C MET A 70 6.37 -1.05 -3.25
N THR A 71 6.21 -1.16 -4.56
CA THR A 71 6.29 -0.05 -5.50
C THR A 71 4.88 0.37 -5.89
N LEU A 72 4.50 1.58 -5.50
CA LEU A 72 3.27 2.24 -5.92
C LEU A 72 3.51 2.99 -7.22
N THR A 73 2.57 2.89 -8.14
CA THR A 73 2.59 3.65 -9.40
C THR A 73 1.27 4.40 -9.53
N ALA A 74 1.34 5.71 -9.77
CA ALA A 74 0.18 6.51 -10.11
C ALA A 74 -0.30 6.12 -11.52
N THR A 75 -1.45 5.46 -11.62
CA THR A 75 -2.05 5.00 -12.88
C THR A 75 -3.04 5.98 -13.49
N SER A 76 -3.55 6.93 -12.69
CA SER A 76 -4.45 8.00 -13.13
C SER A 76 -3.66 9.21 -13.64
N GLU A 77 -4.28 10.04 -14.49
CA GLU A 77 -3.75 11.36 -14.85
C GLU A 77 -3.73 12.34 -13.66
N VAL A 78 -4.56 12.08 -12.64
CA VAL A 78 -4.64 12.87 -11.41
C VAL A 78 -4.50 11.96 -10.19
N PHE A 79 -3.46 12.20 -9.39
CA PHE A 79 -3.29 11.62 -8.05
C PHE A 79 -3.45 12.70 -6.98
N ASN A 80 -4.48 12.58 -6.14
CA ASN A 80 -4.79 13.53 -5.09
C ASN A 80 -5.41 12.83 -3.86
N LYS A 81 -5.88 13.61 -2.87
CA LYS A 81 -6.50 13.07 -1.65
C LYS A 81 -7.77 12.24 -1.90
N ALA A 82 -8.45 12.44 -3.02
CA ALA A 82 -9.63 11.68 -3.40
C ALA A 82 -9.28 10.38 -4.15
N THR A 83 -8.01 10.16 -4.52
CA THR A 83 -7.61 8.89 -5.14
C THR A 83 -7.73 7.76 -4.14
N ALA A 84 -8.66 6.84 -4.42
CA ALA A 84 -8.96 5.70 -3.56
C ALA A 84 -8.13 4.45 -3.88
N ILE A 85 -7.59 4.32 -5.10
CA ILE A 85 -6.89 3.12 -5.55
C ILE A 85 -5.57 3.51 -6.24
N LEU A 86 -4.51 2.79 -5.92
CA LEU A 86 -3.21 2.85 -6.59
C LEU A 86 -2.79 1.44 -7.02
N GLN A 87 -2.15 1.34 -8.18
CA GLN A 87 -1.45 0.09 -8.53
C GLN A 87 -0.24 -0.07 -7.62
N ALA A 88 -0.06 -1.28 -7.11
CA ALA A 88 0.99 -1.61 -6.16
C ALA A 88 1.63 -2.94 -6.54
N ASP A 89 2.89 -2.93 -6.92
CA ASP A 89 3.65 -4.16 -7.16
C ASP A 89 4.55 -4.42 -5.95
N ALA A 90 4.37 -5.56 -5.30
CA ALA A 90 5.13 -5.96 -4.12
C ALA A 90 6.17 -7.04 -4.43
N ARG A 91 7.26 -7.03 -3.67
CA ARG A 91 8.29 -8.05 -3.67
C ARG A 91 8.66 -8.38 -2.23
N TYR A 92 8.77 -9.65 -1.89
CA TYR A 92 9.23 -10.04 -0.56
C TYR A 92 9.96 -11.38 -0.53
N ARG A 93 10.79 -11.55 0.50
CA ARG A 93 11.52 -12.80 0.75
C ARG A 93 10.59 -13.80 1.43
N ILE A 94 10.49 -14.99 0.85
CA ILE A 94 9.80 -16.13 1.46
C ILE A 94 10.86 -17.01 2.13
N ALA A 95 10.64 -17.36 3.39
CA ALA A 95 11.55 -18.27 4.10
C ALA A 95 11.66 -19.60 3.35
N GLY A 96 12.90 -20.03 3.05
CA GLY A 96 13.18 -21.25 2.30
C GLY A 96 13.11 -21.13 0.78
N VAL A 97 12.84 -19.94 0.21
CA VAL A 97 12.90 -19.68 -1.23
C VAL A 97 14.07 -18.76 -1.55
N ASN A 98 14.91 -19.15 -2.51
CA ASN A 98 15.95 -18.28 -3.05
C ASN A 98 15.33 -17.23 -3.98
N GLY A 99 15.38 -15.95 -3.58
CA GLY A 99 14.90 -14.82 -4.36
C GLY A 99 13.80 -14.00 -3.66
N LEU A 100 13.26 -13.01 -4.37
CA LEU A 100 12.08 -12.26 -3.95
C LEU A 100 10.88 -12.71 -4.78
N ALA A 101 9.81 -13.12 -4.11
CA ALA A 101 8.55 -13.41 -4.77
C ALA A 101 7.85 -12.09 -5.12
N ALA A 102 7.45 -11.94 -6.38
CA ALA A 102 6.80 -10.74 -6.89
C ALA A 102 5.28 -10.95 -6.95
N TYR A 103 4.53 -9.95 -6.47
CA TYR A 103 3.08 -9.97 -6.42
C TYR A 103 2.56 -8.67 -7.02
N GLN A 104 1.64 -8.80 -7.97
CA GLN A 104 0.81 -7.69 -8.40
C GLN A 104 -0.27 -7.45 -7.35
N GLY A 105 -0.61 -6.19 -7.13
CA GLY A 105 -1.63 -5.81 -6.18
C GLY A 105 -2.11 -4.38 -6.36
N THR A 106 -2.95 -3.97 -5.43
CA THR A 106 -3.50 -2.64 -5.36
C THR A 106 -3.43 -2.13 -3.92
N LEU A 107 -3.16 -0.83 -3.80
CA LEU A 107 -3.28 -0.11 -2.55
C LEU A 107 -4.64 0.58 -2.54
N VAL A 108 -5.49 0.26 -1.57
CA VAL A 108 -6.84 0.81 -1.43
C VAL A 108 -6.90 1.70 -0.21
N ARG A 109 -7.26 2.97 -0.40
CA ARG A 109 -7.38 3.96 0.68
C ARG A 109 -8.52 3.57 1.59
N ARG A 110 -8.27 3.55 2.89
CA ARG A 110 -9.31 3.36 3.88
C ARG A 110 -10.19 4.61 3.95
N VAL A 111 -11.42 4.48 3.46
CA VAL A 111 -12.51 5.40 3.78
C VAL A 111 -13.24 4.86 4.99
N THR A 112 -13.57 5.72 5.95
CA THR A 112 -14.38 5.36 7.13
C THR A 112 -15.76 4.79 6.77
N GLU A 113 -16.16 4.92 5.50
CA GLU A 113 -17.38 4.34 4.92
C GLU A 113 -17.03 3.50 3.68
N PHE A 114 -16.51 2.29 3.84
CA PHE A 114 -16.64 1.30 2.75
C PHE A 114 -18.07 0.77 2.76
N ARG A 115 -19.00 1.53 2.18
CA ARG A 115 -20.18 0.87 1.59
C ARG A 115 -19.64 0.07 0.42
N THR A 116 -19.77 -1.25 0.53
CA THR A 116 -19.47 -2.30 -0.45
C THR A 116 -19.28 -1.73 -1.86
N ILE A 117 -18.03 -1.69 -2.34
CA ILE A 117 -17.76 -1.40 -3.75
C ILE A 117 -18.17 -2.67 -4.51
N THR A 118 -19.45 -2.80 -4.81
CA THR A 118 -19.95 -3.81 -5.74
C THR A 118 -19.49 -3.37 -7.12
N LYS A 119 -18.69 -4.20 -7.77
CA LYS A 119 -18.29 -3.99 -9.17
C LYS A 119 -19.57 -3.95 -10.04
N PRO A 120 -19.70 -3.02 -10.99
CA PRO A 120 -20.84 -3.00 -11.93
C PRO A 120 -20.86 -4.26 -12.80
#